data_AF-A0A432RY34-F1
#
_entry.id   AF-A0A432RY34-F1
#
_cell.length_a   1.000
_cell.length_b   1.000
_cell.length_c   1.000
_cell.angle_alpha   90.00
_cell.angle_beta   90.00
_cell.angle_gamma   90.00
#
_symmetry.space_group_name_H-M   'P 1'
#
loop_
_entity.id
_entity.type
_entity.pdbx_description
1 polymer ?
#
loop_
_entity_poly.entity_id
_entity_poly.type
_entity_poly.pdbx_seq_one_letter_code
_entity_poly.pdbx_strand_id
1 'polypeptide(L)'
;MERFKFSIVIFLIISFFTFAEELKGRFIATAIDSIDPNTKQIYTQYKYFIQTLDNQLISVEFESNSVPKPKINGMYIFTGEYNNSYFLIKGYKQLDISNQYVEPYTNNKTGVQRILVAMFNYQDDQTDPRFNLTDVQNYLELNTTSSEKFYKENSYNQVNDFLVNYLQNTSGGSPSNDWFTLPNNISYYGSDTNLLLNDSIKTIDPLVDFTQYDRLIFIYNKIDGASWWGLGTIGKWSIQTDEGNLYLSVVWINANQVSPASYLSTLFSHELGHNFEFSHASSYYCSTSSYLPKNLIDPLYRDCSNYEEYGDRTDTMGWGKEHFSTIWKFSAGWLSYSQIIDVNTSGVYSLTPVEDSSNLLVKM
;
A
#
# COMPACT_ATOMS: atom_id res chain seq x y z
N MET A 1 -21.85 -82.66 6.25
CA MET A 1 -22.73 -82.14 7.31
C MET A 1 -22.02 -80.98 7.98
N GLU A 2 -22.60 -79.80 7.74
CA GLU A 2 -22.35 -78.44 8.27
C GLU A 2 -21.05 -78.11 9.01
N ARG A 3 -20.27 -77.20 8.43
CA ARG A 3 -19.39 -76.28 9.16
C ARG A 3 -19.83 -74.85 8.84
N PHE A 4 -20.24 -74.12 9.88
CA PHE A 4 -20.61 -72.70 9.82
C PHE A 4 -19.41 -71.84 9.36
N LYS A 5 -19.64 -70.97 8.38
CA LYS A 5 -18.73 -69.88 8.00
C LYS A 5 -19.05 -68.66 8.87
N PHE A 6 -18.03 -68.11 9.54
CA PHE A 6 -18.08 -66.76 10.08
C PHE A 6 -17.26 -65.86 9.14
N SER A 7 -17.92 -64.89 8.51
CA SER A 7 -17.26 -63.79 7.80
C SER A 7 -17.11 -62.63 8.76
N ILE A 8 -15.87 -62.21 9.04
CA ILE A 8 -15.56 -60.95 9.72
C ILE A 8 -15.27 -59.93 8.63
N VAL A 9 -16.11 -58.90 8.53
CA VAL A 9 -15.88 -57.72 7.68
C VAL A 9 -15.23 -56.66 8.56
N ILE A 10 -13.98 -56.30 8.25
CA ILE A 10 -13.26 -55.20 8.89
C ILE A 10 -13.52 -53.94 8.05
N PHE A 11 -14.21 -52.95 8.61
CA PHE A 11 -14.30 -51.61 8.03
C PHE A 11 -13.02 -50.83 8.38
N LEU A 12 -12.21 -50.52 7.37
CA LEU A 12 -11.13 -49.54 7.50
C LEU A 12 -11.75 -48.14 7.36
N ILE A 13 -11.79 -47.38 8.45
CA ILE A 13 -12.08 -45.94 8.41
C ILE A 13 -10.76 -45.25 8.08
N ILE A 14 -10.62 -44.77 6.84
CA ILE A 14 -9.51 -43.89 6.45
C ILE A 14 -9.92 -42.47 6.83
N SER A 15 -9.41 -41.98 7.96
CA SER A 15 -9.49 -40.57 8.31
C SER A 15 -8.46 -39.80 7.46
N PHE A 16 -8.93 -38.97 6.53
CA PHE A 16 -8.09 -37.96 5.89
C PHE A 16 -7.79 -36.86 6.92
N PHE A 17 -6.57 -36.83 7.43
CA PHE A 17 -6.06 -35.66 8.15
C PHE A 17 -5.61 -34.63 7.09
N THR A 18 -6.32 -33.50 7.01
CA THR A 18 -5.79 -32.31 6.36
C THR A 18 -4.71 -31.74 7.27
N PHE A 19 -3.45 -31.83 6.84
CA PHE A 19 -2.36 -31.16 7.56
C PHE A 19 -2.42 -29.68 7.21
N ALA A 20 -2.48 -28.82 8.23
CA ALA A 20 -2.27 -27.39 8.03
C ALA A 20 -0.83 -27.17 7.56
N GLU A 21 -0.68 -26.45 6.46
CA GLU A 21 0.61 -26.06 5.92
C GLU A 21 1.20 -24.88 6.70
N GLU A 22 2.52 -24.87 6.82
CA GLU A 22 3.26 -23.77 7.43
C GLU A 22 4.01 -22.97 6.37
N LEU A 23 3.73 -21.67 6.30
CA LEU A 23 4.48 -20.72 5.49
C LEU A 23 5.26 -19.77 6.39
N LYS A 24 6.56 -19.64 6.15
CA LYS A 24 7.39 -18.65 6.82
C LYS A 24 7.64 -17.47 5.89
N GLY A 25 7.33 -16.27 6.35
CA GLY A 25 7.46 -15.09 5.53
C GLY A 25 7.10 -13.79 6.24
N ARG A 26 7.19 -12.70 5.48
CA ARG A 26 6.79 -11.37 5.91
C ARG A 26 5.33 -11.14 5.57
N PHE A 27 4.57 -10.60 6.52
CA PHE A 27 3.23 -10.10 6.21
C PHE A 27 3.35 -8.75 5.52
N ILE A 28 2.82 -8.63 4.32
CA ILE A 28 2.80 -7.36 3.60
C ILE A 28 1.38 -7.05 3.12
N ALA A 29 1.13 -5.77 2.83
CA ALA A 29 -0.16 -5.33 2.35
C ALA A 29 -0.01 -4.27 1.25
N THR A 30 -0.98 -4.27 0.35
CA THR A 30 -1.23 -3.20 -0.63
C THR A 30 -2.59 -2.61 -0.32
N ALA A 31 -2.68 -1.28 -0.27
CA ALA A 31 -3.96 -0.59 -0.18
C ALA A 31 -4.48 -0.38 -1.62
N ILE A 32 -5.65 -0.94 -1.94
CA ILE A 32 -6.29 -0.80 -3.26
C ILE A 32 -7.49 0.11 -3.17
N ASP A 33 -7.36 1.27 -3.77
CA ASP A 33 -8.45 2.22 -3.93
C ASP A 33 -9.46 1.65 -4.94
N SER A 34 -10.75 1.87 -4.75
CA SER A 34 -11.75 1.27 -5.63
C SER A 34 -13.01 2.08 -5.62
N ILE A 35 -13.55 2.31 -6.81
CA ILE A 35 -14.85 2.96 -6.97
C ILE A 35 -15.92 1.87 -7.02
N ASP A 36 -16.91 1.95 -6.13
CA ASP A 36 -18.11 1.12 -6.24
C ASP A 36 -18.83 1.44 -7.55
N PRO A 37 -19.08 0.44 -8.42
CA PRO A 37 -19.64 0.69 -9.74
C PRO A 37 -21.05 1.28 -9.68
N ASN A 38 -21.81 1.01 -8.61
CA ASN A 38 -23.19 1.43 -8.42
C ASN A 38 -23.27 2.77 -7.66
N THR A 39 -22.58 2.88 -6.52
CA THR A 39 -22.69 4.06 -5.64
C THR A 39 -21.72 5.18 -6.02
N LYS A 40 -20.69 4.86 -6.81
CA LYS A 40 -19.56 5.75 -7.14
C LYS A 40 -18.75 6.19 -5.92
N GLN A 41 -18.97 5.59 -4.76
CA GLN A 41 -18.15 5.84 -3.58
C GLN A 41 -16.78 5.19 -3.76
N ILE A 42 -15.74 5.89 -3.33
CA ILE A 42 -14.40 5.33 -3.24
C ILE A 42 -14.29 4.60 -1.90
N TYR A 43 -13.78 3.39 -1.93
CA TYR A 43 -13.45 2.57 -0.77
C TYR A 43 -12.12 1.87 -1.02
N THR A 44 -11.52 1.31 0.03
CA THR A 44 -10.24 0.62 -0.10
C THR A 44 -10.37 -0.82 0.29
N GLN A 45 -9.77 -1.66 -0.55
CA GLN A 45 -9.53 -3.05 -0.23
C GLN A 45 -8.05 -3.22 0.04
N TYR A 46 -7.71 -3.69 1.22
CA TYR A 46 -6.35 -4.16 1.47
C TYR A 46 -6.23 -5.57 0.91
N LYS A 47 -5.32 -5.75 -0.06
CA LYS A 47 -4.84 -7.08 -0.42
C LYS A 47 -3.62 -7.40 0.41
N TYR A 48 -3.59 -8.62 0.92
CA TYR A 48 -2.54 -9.08 1.81
C TYR A 48 -1.75 -10.16 1.11
N PHE A 49 -0.45 -10.18 1.40
CA PHE A 49 0.44 -11.20 0.88
C PHE A 49 1.36 -11.71 1.99
N ILE A 50 1.77 -12.96 1.84
CA ILE A 50 2.96 -13.48 2.48
C ILE A 50 4.08 -13.37 1.46
N GLN A 51 5.12 -12.62 1.81
CA GLN A 51 6.39 -12.72 1.12
C GLN A 51 7.23 -13.80 1.79
N THR A 52 7.41 -14.93 1.11
CA THR A 52 8.20 -16.04 1.63
C THR A 52 9.69 -15.68 1.72
N LEU A 53 10.48 -16.52 2.40
CA LEU A 53 11.93 -16.31 2.53
C LEU A 53 12.67 -16.40 1.18
N ASP A 54 12.12 -17.11 0.21
CA ASP A 54 12.58 -17.17 -1.18
C ASP A 54 11.94 -16.09 -2.07
N ASN A 55 11.32 -15.07 -1.46
CA ASN A 55 10.73 -13.88 -2.09
C ASN A 55 9.55 -14.14 -3.04
N GLN A 56 8.90 -15.29 -2.91
CA GLN A 56 7.61 -15.49 -3.57
C GLN A 56 6.54 -14.67 -2.86
N LEU A 57 5.75 -13.94 -3.64
CA LEU A 57 4.57 -13.23 -3.16
C LEU A 57 3.35 -14.13 -3.29
N ILE A 58 2.76 -14.47 -2.15
CA ILE A 58 1.60 -15.36 -2.07
C ILE A 58 0.42 -14.55 -1.57
N SER A 59 -0.64 -14.43 -2.38
CA SER A 59 -1.89 -13.79 -1.96
C SER A 59 -2.49 -14.54 -0.77
N VAL A 60 -3.03 -13.83 0.23
CA VAL A 60 -3.62 -14.45 1.42
C VAL A 60 -5.01 -13.92 1.77
N GLU A 61 -5.79 -14.80 2.38
CA GLU A 61 -7.04 -14.49 3.07
C GLU A 61 -6.98 -15.02 4.50
N PHE A 62 -7.92 -14.61 5.35
CA PHE A 62 -8.01 -15.06 6.74
C PHE A 62 -9.28 -15.92 6.92
N GLU A 63 -9.15 -17.10 7.55
CA GLU A 63 -10.25 -18.07 7.74
C GLU A 63 -11.45 -17.46 8.47
N SER A 64 -11.22 -16.48 9.34
CA SER A 64 -12.28 -15.71 9.97
C SER A 64 -11.75 -14.37 10.51
N ASN A 65 -12.69 -13.48 10.85
CA ASN A 65 -12.38 -12.22 11.53
C ASN A 65 -11.75 -12.42 12.93
N SER A 66 -11.74 -13.64 13.50
CA SER A 66 -11.14 -13.89 14.81
C SER A 66 -9.62 -14.11 14.75
N VAL A 67 -9.04 -14.26 13.57
CA VAL A 67 -7.58 -14.20 13.40
C VAL A 67 -7.21 -12.71 13.24
N PRO A 68 -6.64 -12.05 14.26
CA PRO A 68 -6.25 -10.65 14.15
C PRO A 68 -5.24 -10.49 13.02
N LYS A 69 -5.25 -9.36 12.31
CA LYS A 69 -4.26 -9.17 11.24
C LYS A 69 -2.86 -8.98 11.86
N PRO A 70 -1.81 -9.65 11.33
CA PRO A 70 -0.44 -9.41 11.76
C PRO A 70 -0.03 -7.96 11.47
N LYS A 71 1.00 -7.48 12.15
CA LYS A 71 1.60 -6.20 11.83
C LYS A 71 2.27 -6.30 10.45
N ILE A 72 1.97 -5.34 9.57
CA ILE A 72 2.64 -5.21 8.27
C ILE A 72 4.15 -5.12 8.48
N ASN A 73 4.90 -5.76 7.60
CA ASN A 73 6.35 -5.93 7.64
C ASN A 73 6.86 -6.80 8.80
N GLY A 74 6.00 -7.40 9.63
CA GLY A 74 6.43 -8.40 10.60
C GLY A 74 6.80 -9.73 9.94
N MET A 75 7.77 -10.45 10.51
CA MET A 75 8.10 -11.83 10.13
C MET A 75 7.32 -12.82 10.97
N TYR A 76 6.74 -13.82 10.32
CA TYR A 76 5.85 -14.79 10.96
C TYR A 76 6.05 -16.21 10.40
N ILE A 77 5.60 -17.18 11.18
CA ILE A 77 5.18 -18.50 10.68
C ILE A 77 3.66 -18.46 10.61
N PHE A 78 3.09 -18.65 9.43
CA PHE A 78 1.66 -18.71 9.17
C PHE A 78 1.24 -20.17 9.04
N THR A 79 0.15 -20.55 9.69
CA THR A 79 -0.48 -21.87 9.57
C THR A 79 -1.77 -21.73 8.78
N GLY A 80 -1.97 -22.56 7.77
CA GLY A 80 -3.11 -22.41 6.87
C GLY A 80 -3.23 -23.51 5.83
N GLU A 81 -4.01 -23.25 4.78
CA GLU A 81 -4.24 -24.18 3.67
C GLU A 81 -4.26 -23.40 2.35
N TYR A 82 -3.69 -23.95 1.27
CA TYR A 82 -3.84 -23.36 -0.06
C TYR A 82 -5.23 -23.62 -0.63
N ASN A 83 -5.82 -22.58 -1.19
CA ASN A 83 -6.98 -22.65 -2.06
C ASN A 83 -6.59 -22.03 -3.39
N ASN A 84 -6.17 -22.84 -4.36
CA ASN A 84 -5.86 -22.61 -5.79
C ASN A 84 -5.30 -21.23 -6.25
N SER A 85 -5.82 -20.11 -5.75
CA SER A 85 -5.44 -18.73 -6.03
C SER A 85 -4.88 -17.96 -4.81
N TYR A 86 -4.98 -18.49 -3.59
CA TYR A 86 -4.47 -17.84 -2.37
C TYR A 86 -4.18 -18.86 -1.24
N PHE A 87 -3.50 -18.40 -0.18
CA PHE A 87 -3.29 -19.17 1.06
C PHE A 87 -4.20 -18.65 2.18
N LEU A 88 -5.04 -19.53 2.74
CA LEU A 88 -5.99 -19.20 3.80
C LEU A 88 -5.31 -19.31 5.16
N ILE A 89 -5.01 -18.18 5.79
CA ILE A 89 -4.38 -18.10 7.11
C ILE A 89 -5.40 -18.46 8.19
N LYS A 90 -5.09 -19.51 8.95
CA LYS A 90 -5.85 -19.96 10.15
C LYS A 90 -5.19 -19.50 11.45
N GLY A 91 -3.90 -19.16 11.40
CA GLY A 91 -3.14 -18.68 12.54
C GLY A 91 -1.74 -18.22 12.15
N TYR A 92 -1.06 -17.52 13.05
CA TYR A 92 0.33 -17.14 12.86
C TYR A 92 1.06 -16.97 14.19
N LYS A 93 2.39 -17.07 14.14
CA LYS A 93 3.29 -16.80 15.26
C LYS A 93 4.39 -15.85 14.81
N GLN A 94 4.54 -14.72 15.50
CA GLN A 94 5.60 -13.76 15.21
C GLN A 94 6.97 -14.38 15.49
N LEU A 95 7.89 -14.18 14.55
CA LEU A 95 9.29 -14.53 14.72
C LEU A 95 10.05 -13.31 15.21
N ASP A 96 10.74 -13.47 16.33
CA ASP A 96 11.71 -12.49 16.79
C ASP A 96 13.00 -12.67 15.97
N ILE A 97 13.20 -11.74 15.02
CA ILE A 97 14.36 -11.71 14.13
C ILE A 97 15.31 -10.55 14.45
N SER A 98 15.14 -9.90 15.61
CA SER A 98 15.94 -8.73 16.03
C SER A 98 17.46 -8.98 16.02
N ASN A 99 17.90 -10.23 16.15
CA ASN A 99 19.31 -10.62 16.21
C ASN A 99 19.88 -11.24 14.92
N GLN A 100 19.10 -11.35 13.84
CA GLN A 100 19.53 -12.02 12.59
C GLN A 100 19.57 -11.11 11.36
N TYR A 101 19.15 -9.85 11.49
CA TYR A 101 19.17 -8.88 10.39
C TYR A 101 20.01 -7.68 10.76
N VAL A 102 21.06 -7.44 9.96
CA VAL A 102 21.73 -6.13 9.90
C VAL A 102 20.82 -5.24 9.08
N GLU A 103 20.21 -4.25 9.73
CA GLU A 103 19.37 -3.19 9.17
C GLU A 103 19.82 -2.68 7.78
N PRO A 104 19.01 -2.88 6.72
CA PRO A 104 18.66 -1.82 5.80
C PRO A 104 17.25 -1.28 6.13
N TYR A 105 16.64 -1.66 7.26
CA TYR A 105 15.31 -1.21 7.70
C TYR A 105 15.33 0.22 8.26
N THR A 106 16.12 1.10 7.65
CA THR A 106 15.72 2.51 7.66
C THR A 106 14.48 2.59 6.78
N ASN A 107 13.34 2.47 7.45
CA ASN A 107 12.07 2.94 6.96
C ASN A 107 12.26 4.44 6.74
N ASN A 108 12.75 4.80 5.54
CA ASN A 108 13.35 6.09 5.25
C ASN A 108 12.23 7.13 5.12
N LYS A 109 11.64 7.48 6.26
CA LYS A 109 10.52 8.41 6.36
C LYS A 109 10.99 9.85 6.49
N THR A 110 12.29 10.09 6.57
CA THR A 110 12.95 11.40 6.66
C THR A 110 14.14 11.45 5.72
N GLY A 111 14.88 12.56 5.66
CA GLY A 111 15.99 12.76 4.75
C GLY A 111 15.59 12.80 3.27
N VAL A 112 16.59 12.59 2.42
CA VAL A 112 16.43 12.53 0.95
C VAL A 112 15.68 11.26 0.57
N GLN A 113 14.71 11.40 -0.33
CA GLN A 113 13.95 10.28 -0.89
C GLN A 113 14.47 9.97 -2.30
N ARG A 114 15.06 8.78 -2.49
CA ARG A 114 15.61 8.35 -3.79
C ARG A 114 14.52 7.61 -4.57
N ILE A 115 14.06 8.20 -5.65
CA ILE A 115 12.86 7.76 -6.38
C ILE A 115 13.22 7.45 -7.82
N LEU A 116 12.78 6.29 -8.32
CA LEU A 116 12.81 5.96 -9.74
C LEU A 116 11.40 6.12 -10.31
N VAL A 117 11.28 6.79 -11.45
CA VAL A 117 10.03 6.92 -12.20
C VAL A 117 10.18 6.25 -13.57
N ALA A 118 9.26 5.37 -13.90
CA ALA A 118 9.17 4.73 -15.21
C ALA A 118 7.73 4.69 -15.69
N MET A 119 7.54 4.94 -16.98
CA MET A 119 6.23 4.95 -17.64
C MET A 119 6.14 3.74 -18.58
N PHE A 120 5.05 2.99 -18.54
CA PHE A 120 4.87 1.71 -19.24
C PHE A 120 3.62 1.70 -20.11
N ASN A 121 3.74 1.14 -21.31
CA ASN A 121 2.63 0.87 -22.21
C ASN A 121 2.67 -0.59 -22.71
N TYR A 122 1.62 -1.01 -23.41
CA TYR A 122 1.45 -2.37 -23.93
C TYR A 122 1.66 -2.41 -25.44
N GLN A 123 1.91 -3.60 -25.98
CA GLN A 123 2.08 -3.78 -27.43
C GLN A 123 0.81 -3.46 -28.22
N ASP A 124 -0.37 -3.64 -27.60
CA ASP A 124 -1.68 -3.54 -28.23
C ASP A 124 -2.49 -2.29 -27.79
N ASP A 125 -1.92 -1.41 -26.97
CA ASP A 125 -2.62 -0.21 -26.49
C ASP A 125 -2.18 1.07 -27.22
N GLN A 126 -3.13 1.69 -27.91
CA GLN A 126 -2.97 2.96 -28.63
C GLN A 126 -3.68 4.13 -27.93
N THR A 127 -4.17 3.93 -26.71
CA THR A 127 -4.84 4.98 -25.95
C THR A 127 -3.88 6.13 -25.70
N ASP A 128 -4.34 7.37 -25.90
CA ASP A 128 -3.59 8.57 -25.51
C ASP A 128 -3.46 8.59 -23.98
N PRO A 129 -2.24 8.62 -23.41
CA PRO A 129 -2.04 8.66 -21.96
C PRO A 129 -2.55 9.93 -21.28
N ARG A 130 -2.92 10.98 -22.04
CA ARG A 130 -3.48 12.27 -21.57
C ARG A 130 -2.53 13.14 -20.75
N PHE A 131 -1.34 12.64 -20.43
CA PHE A 131 -0.21 13.38 -19.88
C PHE A 131 1.11 12.72 -20.30
N ASN A 132 2.21 13.47 -20.24
CA ASN A 132 3.55 13.00 -20.60
C ASN A 132 4.53 13.12 -19.42
N LEU A 133 5.80 12.76 -19.64
CA LEU A 133 6.83 12.80 -18.61
C LEU A 133 7.04 14.20 -18.01
N THR A 134 6.87 15.26 -18.80
CA THR A 134 6.95 16.65 -18.31
C THR A 134 5.86 16.94 -17.30
N ASP A 135 4.63 16.44 -17.52
CA ASP A 135 3.54 16.60 -16.56
C ASP A 135 3.86 15.86 -15.25
N VAL A 136 4.42 14.65 -15.34
CA VAL A 136 4.87 13.90 -14.17
C VAL A 136 5.92 14.68 -13.38
N GLN A 137 6.95 15.19 -14.05
CA GLN A 137 7.99 16.05 -13.44
C GLN A 137 7.37 17.29 -12.77
N ASN A 138 6.45 17.96 -13.46
CA ASN A 138 5.78 19.15 -12.96
C ASN A 138 5.01 18.87 -11.67
N TYR A 139 4.23 17.79 -11.61
CA TYR A 139 3.40 17.49 -10.45
C TYR A 139 4.11 16.71 -9.34
N LEU A 140 5.22 16.05 -9.64
CA LEU A 140 6.03 15.36 -8.63
C LEU A 140 7.02 16.32 -7.94
N GLU A 141 7.72 17.19 -8.67
CA GLU A 141 8.78 18.05 -8.10
C GLU A 141 8.73 19.55 -8.49
N LEU A 142 8.44 19.90 -9.75
CA LEU A 142 8.76 21.25 -10.25
C LEU A 142 7.72 22.33 -9.87
N ASN A 143 6.43 21.99 -9.85
CA ASN A 143 5.39 22.96 -9.54
C ASN A 143 5.42 23.36 -8.06
N THR A 144 4.93 24.56 -7.76
CA THR A 144 4.78 25.03 -6.37
C THR A 144 3.81 24.18 -5.55
N THR A 145 2.89 23.49 -6.22
CA THR A 145 1.93 22.56 -5.62
C THR A 145 2.34 21.09 -5.75
N SER A 146 3.59 20.81 -6.12
CA SER A 146 4.10 19.45 -6.36
C SER A 146 4.13 18.61 -5.08
N SER A 147 4.18 17.29 -5.25
CA SER A 147 4.23 16.35 -4.13
C SER A 147 5.51 16.52 -3.30
N GLU A 148 6.65 16.82 -3.90
CA GLU A 148 7.88 17.12 -3.15
C GLU A 148 7.67 18.31 -2.19
N LYS A 149 7.10 19.44 -2.68
CA LYS A 149 6.85 20.60 -1.82
C LYS A 149 5.84 20.28 -0.73
N PHE A 150 4.80 19.51 -1.06
CA PHE A 150 3.81 19.03 -0.11
C PHE A 150 4.44 18.17 1.02
N TYR A 151 5.32 17.22 0.69
CA TYR A 151 6.02 16.40 1.69
C TYR A 151 6.98 17.22 2.54
N LYS A 152 7.70 18.18 1.93
CA LYS A 152 8.62 19.07 2.65
C LYS A 152 7.89 19.92 3.68
N GLU A 153 6.73 20.45 3.34
CA GLU A 153 5.85 21.17 4.28
C GLU A 153 5.30 20.24 5.36
N ASN A 154 4.69 19.12 4.98
CA ASN A 154 4.01 18.22 5.92
C ASN A 154 4.95 17.59 6.95
N SER A 155 6.22 17.38 6.57
CA SER A 155 7.26 16.79 7.40
C SER A 155 8.11 17.82 8.15
N TYR A 156 7.79 19.12 8.05
CA TYR A 156 8.57 20.20 8.67
C TYR A 156 10.04 20.19 8.20
N ASN A 157 10.24 19.99 6.90
CA ASN A 157 11.54 19.81 6.23
C ASN A 157 12.31 18.55 6.66
N GLN A 158 11.69 17.58 7.33
CA GLN A 158 12.36 16.32 7.65
C GLN A 158 12.42 15.39 6.46
N VAL A 159 11.49 15.49 5.51
CA VAL A 159 11.67 14.97 4.15
C VAL A 159 12.31 16.10 3.35
N ASN A 160 13.62 15.98 3.08
CA ASN A 160 14.43 17.09 2.61
C ASN A 160 14.09 17.44 1.16
N ASP A 161 14.42 16.51 0.26
CA ASP A 161 14.33 16.66 -1.19
C ASP A 161 14.01 15.29 -1.81
N PHE A 162 13.35 15.31 -2.96
CA PHE A 162 13.19 14.13 -3.80
C PHE A 162 14.34 14.07 -4.80
N LEU A 163 15.16 13.02 -4.73
CA LEU A 163 16.15 12.72 -5.77
C LEU A 163 15.49 11.77 -6.75
N VAL A 164 14.87 12.33 -7.80
CA VAL A 164 14.11 11.58 -8.78
C VAL A 164 14.96 11.28 -10.01
N ASN A 165 15.01 10.01 -10.41
CA ASN A 165 15.48 9.61 -11.73
C ASN A 165 14.28 9.25 -12.62
N TYR A 166 14.15 9.94 -13.74
CA TYR A 166 13.12 9.69 -14.75
C TYR A 166 13.71 8.88 -15.90
N LEU A 167 13.28 7.62 -16.03
CA LEU A 167 13.70 6.82 -17.16
C LEU A 167 12.98 7.28 -18.43
N GLN A 168 13.75 7.40 -19.51
CA GLN A 168 13.25 7.71 -20.84
C GLN A 168 13.50 6.52 -21.76
N ASN A 169 12.50 6.14 -22.55
CA ASN A 169 12.65 5.13 -23.57
C ASN A 169 13.31 5.73 -24.82
N THR A 170 14.63 5.62 -24.90
CA THR A 170 15.43 6.12 -26.03
C THR A 170 15.44 5.18 -27.24
N SER A 171 14.74 4.03 -27.17
CA SER A 171 14.93 2.90 -28.10
C SER A 171 13.77 2.65 -29.09
N GLY A 172 12.65 3.38 -29.07
CA GLY A 172 11.54 3.11 -30.01
C GLY A 172 10.49 4.22 -30.09
N GLY A 173 10.04 4.51 -31.32
CA GLY A 173 9.07 5.56 -31.61
C GLY A 173 7.61 5.18 -31.31
N SER A 174 6.87 6.16 -30.78
CA SER A 174 5.42 6.31 -30.62
C SER A 174 4.63 5.14 -29.98
N PRO A 175 3.85 5.39 -28.90
CA PRO A 175 3.44 6.69 -28.37
C PRO A 175 4.48 7.24 -27.39
N SER A 176 5.13 8.35 -27.79
CA SER A 176 6.26 9.09 -27.20
C SER A 176 7.46 8.30 -26.66
N ASN A 177 8.66 8.89 -26.74
CA ASN A 177 9.91 8.33 -26.21
C ASN A 177 9.93 8.20 -24.66
N ASP A 178 8.79 8.33 -24.00
CA ASP A 178 8.65 8.30 -22.54
C ASP A 178 8.22 6.93 -22.02
N TRP A 179 7.55 6.11 -22.84
CA TRP A 179 6.90 4.88 -22.41
C TRP A 179 7.69 3.63 -22.82
N PHE A 180 8.00 2.76 -21.87
CA PHE A 180 8.56 1.43 -22.11
C PHE A 180 7.46 0.44 -22.48
N THR A 181 7.70 -0.40 -23.49
CA THR A 181 6.73 -1.42 -23.90
C THR A 181 6.89 -2.69 -23.09
N LEU A 182 5.85 -3.08 -22.36
CA LEU A 182 5.79 -4.35 -21.65
C LEU A 182 5.72 -5.55 -22.61
N PRO A 183 6.20 -6.75 -22.19
CA PRO A 183 6.34 -7.90 -23.07
C PRO A 183 5.02 -8.57 -23.48
N ASN A 184 3.94 -8.34 -22.73
CA ASN A 184 2.63 -8.92 -22.96
C ASN A 184 1.56 -7.84 -23.26
N ASN A 185 0.44 -8.28 -23.83
CA ASN A 185 -0.74 -7.43 -24.09
C ASN A 185 -1.47 -7.06 -22.80
N ILE A 186 -2.28 -6.00 -22.84
CA ILE A 186 -2.99 -5.48 -21.66
C ILE A 186 -3.87 -6.54 -20.96
N SER A 187 -4.53 -7.42 -21.73
CA SER A 187 -5.43 -8.45 -21.20
C SER A 187 -4.74 -9.55 -20.39
N TYR A 188 -3.42 -9.74 -20.58
CA TYR A 188 -2.64 -10.69 -19.79
C TYR A 188 -2.53 -10.25 -18.33
N TYR A 189 -2.33 -8.95 -18.11
CA TYR A 189 -2.14 -8.40 -16.76
C TYR A 189 -3.46 -8.20 -16.02
N GLY A 190 -4.50 -7.72 -16.72
CA GLY A 190 -5.70 -7.23 -16.04
C GLY A 190 -5.32 -6.23 -14.95
N SER A 191 -5.84 -6.43 -13.73
CA SER A 191 -5.51 -5.64 -12.54
C SER A 191 -4.54 -6.34 -11.57
N ASP A 192 -3.79 -7.34 -12.05
CA ASP A 192 -2.76 -8.02 -11.26
C ASP A 192 -1.48 -7.18 -11.17
N THR A 193 -1.30 -6.55 -10.02
CA THR A 193 -0.17 -5.64 -9.76
C THR A 193 1.16 -6.36 -9.58
N ASN A 194 1.15 -7.67 -9.27
CA ASN A 194 2.37 -8.47 -9.17
C ASN A 194 2.91 -8.80 -10.56
N LEU A 195 2.03 -9.17 -11.52
CA LEU A 195 2.44 -9.36 -12.91
C LEU A 195 2.98 -8.07 -13.50
N LEU A 196 2.28 -6.95 -13.29
CA LEU A 196 2.73 -5.62 -13.73
C LEU A 196 4.10 -5.26 -13.12
N LEU A 197 4.28 -5.42 -11.80
CA LEU A 197 5.55 -5.13 -11.13
C LEU A 197 6.69 -5.98 -11.68
N ASN A 198 6.51 -7.30 -11.77
CA ASN A 198 7.57 -8.22 -12.17
C ASN A 198 8.03 -7.96 -13.61
N ASP A 199 7.11 -7.77 -14.54
CA ASP A 199 7.48 -7.51 -15.94
C ASP A 199 8.01 -6.08 -16.13
N SER A 200 7.53 -5.09 -15.37
CA SER A 200 8.11 -3.74 -15.34
C SER A 200 9.55 -3.74 -14.88
N ILE A 201 9.89 -4.42 -13.77
CA ILE A 201 11.27 -4.56 -13.28
C ILE A 201 12.15 -5.18 -14.35
N LYS A 202 11.77 -6.35 -14.88
CA LYS A 202 12.55 -7.03 -15.93
C LYS A 202 12.76 -6.18 -17.19
N THR A 203 11.78 -5.34 -17.54
CA THR A 203 11.86 -4.48 -18.72
C THR A 203 12.93 -3.40 -18.57
N ILE A 204 13.14 -2.87 -17.36
CA ILE A 204 14.07 -1.74 -17.11
C ILE A 204 15.36 -2.14 -16.37
N ASP A 205 15.45 -3.36 -15.82
CA ASP A 205 16.63 -3.88 -15.12
C ASP A 205 17.94 -3.65 -15.88
N PRO A 206 18.03 -3.93 -17.20
CA PRO A 206 19.27 -3.71 -17.94
C PRO A 206 19.73 -2.24 -18.02
N LEU A 207 18.87 -1.30 -17.63
CA LEU A 207 19.09 0.15 -17.71
C LEU A 207 19.28 0.80 -16.33
N VAL A 208 19.06 0.07 -15.25
CA VAL A 208 18.86 0.62 -13.90
C VAL A 208 19.61 -0.21 -12.87
N ASP A 209 20.47 0.43 -12.08
CA ASP A 209 20.92 -0.14 -10.81
C ASP A 209 19.90 0.19 -9.71
N PHE A 210 19.10 -0.80 -9.31
CA PHE A 210 18.02 -0.57 -8.35
C PHE A 210 18.50 -0.27 -6.92
N THR A 211 19.78 -0.56 -6.59
CA THR A 211 20.35 -0.26 -5.27
C THR A 211 20.42 1.25 -4.98
N GLN A 212 20.30 2.07 -6.02
CA GLN A 212 20.32 3.53 -5.94
C GLN A 212 18.99 4.14 -5.46
N TYR A 213 17.91 3.35 -5.36
CA TYR A 213 16.58 3.87 -5.04
C TYR A 213 16.01 3.25 -3.76
N ASP A 214 15.02 3.93 -3.21
CA ASP A 214 14.21 3.46 -2.09
C ASP A 214 12.75 3.23 -2.50
N ARG A 215 12.30 3.92 -3.56
CA ARG A 215 10.91 4.01 -3.98
C ARG A 215 10.82 3.99 -5.50
N LEU A 216 9.83 3.27 -6.01
CA LEU A 216 9.52 3.14 -7.42
C LEU A 216 8.15 3.76 -7.68
N ILE A 217 8.03 4.59 -8.71
CA ILE A 217 6.75 5.09 -9.21
C ILE A 217 6.60 4.57 -10.63
N PHE A 218 5.72 3.59 -10.80
CA PHE A 218 5.42 2.98 -12.08
C PHE A 218 4.07 3.48 -12.60
N ILE A 219 4.10 4.13 -13.75
CA ILE A 219 2.93 4.72 -14.37
C ILE A 219 2.58 3.88 -15.57
N TYR A 220 1.38 3.33 -15.62
CA TYR A 220 0.92 2.50 -16.72
C TYR A 220 -0.10 3.28 -17.53
N ASN A 221 0.01 3.25 -18.86
CA ASN A 221 -0.92 3.97 -19.74
C ASN A 221 -2.37 3.64 -19.40
N LYS A 222 -2.64 2.34 -19.22
CA LYS A 222 -3.96 1.83 -18.83
C LYS A 222 -3.81 0.52 -18.06
N ILE A 223 -4.50 0.37 -16.93
CA ILE A 223 -4.62 -0.92 -16.24
C ILE A 223 -6.05 -1.43 -16.42
N ASP A 224 -6.21 -2.54 -17.13
CA ASP A 224 -7.53 -3.07 -17.49
C ASP A 224 -8.21 -3.76 -16.30
N GLY A 225 -9.50 -3.48 -16.08
CA GLY A 225 -10.23 -4.01 -14.93
C GLY A 225 -9.83 -3.43 -13.56
N ALA A 226 -8.98 -2.40 -13.52
CA ALA A 226 -8.69 -1.66 -12.28
C ALA A 226 -9.77 -0.59 -12.00
N SER A 227 -10.26 -0.55 -10.75
CA SER A 227 -11.23 0.43 -10.24
C SER A 227 -10.59 1.62 -9.52
N TRP A 228 -9.26 1.70 -9.49
CA TRP A 228 -8.45 2.74 -8.85
C TRP A 228 -7.74 3.62 -9.86
N TRP A 229 -7.32 4.79 -9.37
CA TRP A 229 -6.46 5.72 -10.09
C TRP A 229 -4.98 5.52 -9.75
N GLY A 230 -4.69 5.19 -8.49
CA GLY A 230 -3.37 4.90 -7.97
C GLY A 230 -3.39 3.74 -6.98
N LEU A 231 -2.19 3.27 -6.64
CA LEU A 231 -1.97 2.20 -5.70
C LEU A 231 -0.60 2.34 -5.04
N GLY A 232 -0.49 2.05 -3.76
CA GLY A 232 0.77 2.07 -3.03
C GLY A 232 1.02 0.82 -2.18
N THR A 233 2.26 0.35 -2.13
CA THR A 233 2.68 -0.61 -1.10
C THR A 233 2.69 0.07 0.26
N ILE A 234 2.24 -0.63 1.30
CA ILE A 234 2.40 -0.16 2.68
C ILE A 234 3.85 -0.43 3.12
N GLY A 235 4.67 0.62 3.09
CA GLY A 235 6.12 0.53 3.29
C GLY A 235 6.84 -0.18 2.14
N LYS A 236 8.01 -0.75 2.44
CA LYS A 236 8.89 -1.43 1.47
C LYS A 236 8.62 -2.93 1.41
N TRP A 237 8.67 -3.50 0.21
CA TRP A 237 8.60 -4.93 -0.07
C TRP A 237 9.96 -5.45 -0.55
N SER A 238 10.26 -6.74 -0.36
CA SER A 238 11.41 -7.35 -1.04
C SER A 238 11.05 -7.53 -2.52
N ILE A 239 11.84 -6.98 -3.42
CA ILE A 239 11.65 -7.05 -4.87
C ILE A 239 12.91 -7.67 -5.46
N GLN A 240 12.72 -8.70 -6.28
CA GLN A 240 13.83 -9.34 -6.98
C GLN A 240 14.24 -8.49 -8.20
N THR A 241 15.50 -8.11 -8.26
CA THR A 241 16.17 -7.43 -9.39
C THR A 241 17.43 -8.22 -9.79
N ASP A 242 18.12 -7.80 -10.84
CA ASP A 242 19.41 -8.36 -11.23
C ASP A 242 20.52 -8.15 -10.16
N GLU A 243 20.40 -7.13 -9.31
CA GLU A 243 21.27 -6.93 -8.12
C GLU A 243 20.90 -7.84 -6.93
N GLY A 244 19.86 -8.66 -7.07
CA GLY A 244 19.33 -9.52 -6.02
C GLY A 244 18.05 -8.98 -5.41
N ASN A 245 17.78 -9.38 -4.17
CA ASN A 245 16.55 -8.96 -3.50
C ASN A 245 16.76 -7.62 -2.77
N LEU A 246 16.03 -6.59 -3.18
CA LEU A 246 16.11 -5.24 -2.63
C LEU A 246 14.79 -4.85 -1.96
N TYR A 247 14.87 -4.04 -0.90
CA TYR A 247 13.68 -3.54 -0.21
C TYR A 247 13.29 -2.17 -0.76
N LEU A 248 12.22 -2.14 -1.55
CA LEU A 248 11.74 -0.97 -2.27
C LEU A 248 10.24 -0.80 -2.02
N SER A 249 9.76 0.44 -1.96
CA SER A 249 8.33 0.71 -1.99
C SER A 249 7.88 0.99 -3.42
N VAL A 250 6.63 0.70 -3.75
CA VAL A 250 6.11 0.87 -5.11
C VAL A 250 4.81 1.66 -5.08
N VAL A 251 4.68 2.54 -6.05
CA VAL A 251 3.44 3.20 -6.45
C VAL A 251 3.09 2.77 -7.88
N TRP A 252 1.84 2.36 -8.12
CA TRP A 252 1.30 2.13 -9.45
C TRP A 252 0.28 3.22 -9.78
N ILE A 253 0.39 3.83 -10.96
CA ILE A 253 -0.58 4.82 -11.44
C ILE A 253 -1.26 4.32 -12.70
N ASN A 254 -2.59 4.40 -12.73
CA ASN A 254 -3.41 4.09 -13.91
C ASN A 254 -3.68 5.39 -14.69
N ALA A 255 -2.82 5.73 -15.65
CA ALA A 255 -2.83 7.04 -16.31
C ALA A 255 -4.17 7.36 -16.98
N ASN A 256 -4.82 6.38 -17.63
CA ASN A 256 -6.13 6.52 -18.25
C ASN A 256 -7.29 6.72 -17.25
N GLN A 257 -7.05 6.73 -15.95
CA GLN A 257 -8.04 7.18 -14.95
C GLN A 257 -7.77 8.59 -14.41
N VAL A 258 -6.55 9.12 -14.58
CA VAL A 258 -6.18 10.46 -14.10
C VAL A 258 -6.52 11.54 -15.13
N SER A 259 -7.52 12.37 -14.85
CA SER A 259 -7.85 13.54 -15.67
C SER A 259 -8.58 14.63 -14.87
N PRO A 260 -8.13 15.90 -14.92
CA PRO A 260 -6.94 16.39 -15.62
C PRO A 260 -5.61 15.95 -14.97
N ALA A 261 -4.49 16.14 -15.68
CA ALA A 261 -3.14 15.83 -15.21
C ALA A 261 -2.79 16.49 -13.86
N SER A 262 -3.44 17.60 -13.50
CA SER A 262 -3.24 18.25 -12.20
C SER A 262 -3.59 17.40 -10.98
N TYR A 263 -4.39 16.34 -11.15
CA TYR A 263 -4.63 15.38 -10.07
C TYR A 263 -3.42 14.49 -9.77
N LEU A 264 -2.40 14.43 -10.64
CA LEU A 264 -1.19 13.67 -10.38
C LEU A 264 -0.52 14.07 -9.07
N SER A 265 -0.50 15.36 -8.72
CA SER A 265 0.13 15.77 -7.47
C SER A 265 -0.62 15.27 -6.24
N THR A 266 -1.96 15.31 -6.24
CA THR A 266 -2.74 14.73 -5.14
C THR A 266 -2.51 13.23 -5.06
N LEU A 267 -2.57 12.55 -6.21
CA LEU A 267 -2.44 11.10 -6.29
C LEU A 267 -1.04 10.65 -5.84
N PHE A 268 0.03 11.24 -6.36
CA PHE A 268 1.39 10.96 -5.90
C PHE A 268 1.54 11.21 -4.40
N SER A 269 0.97 12.30 -3.88
CA SER A 269 1.03 12.58 -2.43
C SER A 269 0.35 11.49 -1.60
N HIS A 270 -0.84 11.05 -2.03
CA HIS A 270 -1.62 9.98 -1.41
C HIS A 270 -0.89 8.63 -1.46
N GLU A 271 -0.51 8.18 -2.66
CA GLU A 271 0.09 6.86 -2.86
C GLU A 271 1.48 6.74 -2.24
N LEU A 272 2.28 7.82 -2.30
CA LEU A 272 3.52 7.86 -1.55
C LEU A 272 3.25 7.75 -0.05
N GLY A 273 2.11 8.23 0.46
CA GLY A 273 1.77 8.16 1.88
C GLY A 273 1.72 6.73 2.39
N HIS A 274 1.18 5.81 1.58
CA HIS A 274 1.27 4.37 1.83
C HIS A 274 2.71 3.86 1.93
N ASN A 275 3.60 4.36 1.07
CA ASN A 275 5.02 4.01 1.15
C ASN A 275 5.72 4.57 2.41
N PHE A 276 5.12 5.54 3.13
CA PHE A 276 5.51 5.98 4.48
C PHE A 276 4.75 5.23 5.60
N GLU A 277 4.01 4.19 5.22
CA GLU A 277 3.16 3.33 6.06
C GLU A 277 1.88 3.99 6.59
N PHE A 278 1.34 4.97 5.87
CA PHE A 278 0.06 5.57 6.24
C PHE A 278 -1.09 4.71 5.73
N SER A 279 -2.11 4.55 6.56
CA SER A 279 -3.41 4.00 6.14
C SER A 279 -4.36 5.13 5.77
N HIS A 280 -5.49 4.80 5.16
CA HIS A 280 -6.51 5.80 4.87
C HIS A 280 -7.07 6.45 6.11
N ALA A 281 -7.43 7.73 5.93
CA ALA A 281 -8.13 8.52 6.91
C ALA A 281 -9.64 8.36 6.68
N SER A 282 -10.18 7.29 7.27
CA SER A 282 -11.60 6.97 7.24
C SER A 282 -12.40 7.70 8.30
N SER A 283 -13.67 7.96 8.01
CA SER A 283 -14.62 8.46 9.00
C SER A 283 -15.73 7.45 9.25
N TYR A 284 -16.33 7.56 10.44
CA TYR A 284 -17.64 6.98 10.72
C TYR A 284 -18.62 8.13 10.85
N TYR A 285 -19.59 8.22 9.95
CA TYR A 285 -20.68 9.16 10.09
C TYR A 285 -21.76 8.57 11.00
N CYS A 286 -21.76 9.01 12.25
CA CYS A 286 -22.78 8.64 13.24
C CYS A 286 -23.86 9.72 13.26
N SER A 287 -24.98 9.50 12.55
CA SER A 287 -26.03 10.51 12.42
C SER A 287 -26.94 10.57 13.66
N THR A 288 -26.63 11.43 14.61
CA THR A 288 -27.62 11.93 15.57
C THR A 288 -27.42 13.42 15.79
N SER A 289 -28.41 14.24 15.44
CA SER A 289 -28.36 15.71 15.57
C SER A 289 -28.26 16.22 17.02
N SER A 290 -28.28 15.33 18.02
CA SER A 290 -28.44 15.67 19.44
C SER A 290 -27.46 14.97 20.38
N TYR A 291 -26.51 14.20 19.85
CA TYR A 291 -25.51 13.51 20.65
C TYR A 291 -24.18 13.50 19.87
N LEU A 292 -23.05 13.55 20.57
CA LEU A 292 -21.71 13.26 20.03
C LEU A 292 -21.15 12.06 20.82
N PRO A 293 -20.71 10.97 20.16
CA PRO A 293 -20.16 9.81 20.85
C PRO A 293 -18.87 10.17 21.57
N LYS A 294 -18.68 9.63 22.78
CA LYS A 294 -17.42 9.81 23.51
C LYS A 294 -16.25 9.07 22.86
N ASN A 295 -16.54 7.94 22.21
CA ASN A 295 -15.61 7.14 21.42
C ASN A 295 -16.40 6.14 20.54
N LEU A 296 -15.69 5.39 19.69
CA LEU A 296 -16.27 4.40 18.76
C LEU A 296 -16.93 3.19 19.45
N ILE A 297 -16.81 3.04 20.77
CA ILE A 297 -17.34 1.91 21.56
C ILE A 297 -18.44 2.38 22.52
N ASP A 298 -18.93 3.62 22.37
CA ASP A 298 -19.98 4.16 23.24
C ASP A 298 -21.26 3.31 23.17
N PRO A 299 -21.67 2.61 24.25
CA PRO A 299 -22.77 1.66 24.21
C PRO A 299 -24.15 2.34 24.12
N LEU A 300 -24.22 3.65 24.33
CA LEU A 300 -25.44 4.45 24.11
C LEU A 300 -25.63 4.83 22.64
N TYR A 301 -24.64 4.52 21.79
CA TYR A 301 -24.65 4.79 20.37
C TYR A 301 -24.92 3.53 19.55
N ARG A 302 -26.00 3.53 18.76
CA ARG A 302 -26.47 2.35 18.03
C ARG A 302 -26.41 2.45 16.51
N ASP A 303 -26.02 3.59 15.93
CA ASP A 303 -26.11 3.81 14.48
C ASP A 303 -24.89 4.57 13.91
N CYS A 304 -23.71 3.94 14.01
CA CYS A 304 -22.50 4.31 13.27
C CYS A 304 -22.30 3.33 12.11
N SER A 305 -23.33 3.20 11.27
CA SER A 305 -23.36 2.24 10.16
C SER A 305 -22.70 2.77 8.87
N ASN A 306 -22.51 4.10 8.77
CA ASN A 306 -21.95 4.74 7.59
C ASN A 306 -20.44 4.93 7.73
N TYR A 307 -19.71 3.84 7.57
CA TYR A 307 -18.27 3.89 7.35
C TYR A 307 -17.96 4.53 5.98
N GLU A 308 -17.06 5.50 5.95
CA GLU A 308 -16.56 6.13 4.72
C GLU A 308 -15.03 6.08 4.75
N GLU A 309 -14.44 5.25 3.90
CA GLU A 309 -12.99 4.99 3.87
C GLU A 309 -12.14 6.25 3.68
N TYR A 310 -12.61 7.19 2.86
CA TYR A 310 -11.96 8.49 2.62
C TYR A 310 -12.72 9.62 3.31
N GLY A 311 -13.43 9.28 4.39
CA GLY A 311 -14.39 10.18 5.01
C GLY A 311 -13.75 11.40 5.68
N ASP A 312 -12.44 11.40 5.92
CA ASP A 312 -11.73 12.61 6.31
C ASP A 312 -11.44 13.48 5.08
N ARG A 313 -12.15 14.60 4.98
CA ARG A 313 -11.98 15.55 3.87
C ARG A 313 -10.81 16.50 4.08
N THR A 314 -10.19 16.44 5.25
CA THR A 314 -9.07 17.29 5.69
C THR A 314 -7.75 16.54 5.81
N ASP A 315 -7.70 15.29 5.36
CA ASP A 315 -6.48 14.49 5.31
C ASP A 315 -6.21 14.05 3.86
N THR A 316 -4.94 14.13 3.44
CA THR A 316 -4.49 13.60 2.14
C THR A 316 -4.70 12.10 2.02
N MET A 317 -4.64 11.33 3.12
CA MET A 317 -5.01 9.91 3.14
C MET A 317 -6.53 9.69 3.18
N GLY A 318 -7.33 10.75 3.20
CA GLY A 318 -8.78 10.71 3.00
C GLY A 318 -9.13 11.31 1.64
N TRP A 319 -10.21 12.08 1.55
CA TRP A 319 -10.63 12.71 0.28
C TRP A 319 -9.91 14.02 -0.02
N GLY A 320 -9.20 14.59 0.97
CA GLY A 320 -8.57 15.90 0.86
C GLY A 320 -7.24 15.89 0.12
N LYS A 321 -6.71 17.08 -0.16
CA LYS A 321 -5.27 17.30 -0.43
C LYS A 321 -4.69 18.29 0.59
N GLU A 322 -5.06 18.08 1.85
CA GLU A 322 -4.65 18.87 3.00
C GLU A 322 -3.52 18.18 3.75
N HIS A 323 -3.18 18.62 4.96
CA HIS A 323 -2.11 18.00 5.73
C HIS A 323 -2.44 16.55 6.11
N PHE A 324 -1.42 15.72 6.22
CA PHE A 324 -1.58 14.40 6.84
C PHE A 324 -2.00 14.55 8.31
N SER A 325 -2.86 13.66 8.79
CA SER A 325 -3.22 13.60 10.21
C SER A 325 -2.00 13.49 11.10
N THR A 326 -2.12 14.05 12.31
CA THR A 326 -1.07 14.05 13.32
C THR A 326 -0.60 12.65 13.69
N ILE A 327 -1.48 11.64 13.64
CA ILE A 327 -1.12 10.23 13.86
C ILE A 327 -0.13 9.71 12.82
N TRP A 328 -0.29 10.09 11.55
CA TRP A 328 0.59 9.72 10.46
C TRP A 328 1.91 10.47 10.54
N LYS A 329 1.86 11.79 10.78
CA LYS A 329 3.06 12.61 11.01
C LYS A 329 3.88 12.09 12.20
N PHE A 330 3.24 11.68 13.28
CA PHE A 330 3.91 11.07 14.44
C PHE A 330 4.48 9.68 14.13
N SER A 331 3.72 8.81 13.45
CA SER A 331 4.18 7.48 13.00
C SER A 331 5.37 7.56 12.04
N ALA A 332 5.46 8.63 11.24
CA ALA A 332 6.61 8.92 10.40
C ALA A 332 7.81 9.52 11.12
N GLY A 333 7.66 9.90 12.40
CA GLY A 333 8.69 10.60 13.17
C GLY A 333 8.82 12.08 12.83
N TRP A 334 7.90 12.66 12.04
CA TRP A 334 7.88 14.09 11.74
C TRP A 334 7.42 14.93 12.92
N LEU A 335 6.66 14.32 13.83
CA LEU A 335 6.35 14.85 15.14
C LEU A 335 7.10 14.07 16.21
N SER A 336 7.74 14.79 17.11
CA SER A 336 8.38 14.22 18.30
C SER A 336 7.41 14.15 19.47
N TYR A 337 7.71 13.30 20.46
CA TYR A 337 6.96 13.25 21.71
C TYR A 337 6.94 14.60 22.46
N SER A 338 7.98 15.43 22.35
CA SER A 338 7.98 16.77 22.94
C SER A 338 6.97 17.73 22.31
N GLN A 339 6.51 17.42 21.09
CA GLN A 339 5.44 18.15 20.41
C GLN A 339 4.07 17.51 20.68
N ILE A 340 3.98 16.55 21.61
CA ILE A 340 2.72 15.90 22.00
C ILE A 340 2.46 16.13 23.49
N ILE A 341 1.27 16.62 23.82
CA ILE A 341 0.79 16.71 25.19
C ILE A 341 -0.09 15.50 25.49
N ASP A 342 0.31 14.70 26.48
CA ASP A 342 -0.59 13.73 27.11
C ASP A 342 -1.48 14.44 28.13
N VAL A 343 -2.79 14.55 27.83
CA VAL A 343 -3.75 15.25 28.69
C VAL A 343 -4.34 14.30 29.72
N ASN A 344 -3.73 14.27 30.92
CA ASN A 344 -4.15 13.40 32.03
C ASN A 344 -4.98 14.13 33.11
N THR A 345 -5.21 15.42 32.95
CA THR A 345 -5.94 16.26 33.92
C THR A 345 -6.85 17.23 33.17
N SER A 346 -8.02 17.53 33.71
CA SER A 346 -8.89 18.57 33.13
C SER A 346 -8.20 19.93 33.17
N GLY A 347 -8.22 20.65 32.05
CA GLY A 347 -7.56 21.95 31.92
C GLY A 347 -7.89 22.64 30.61
N VAL A 348 -7.33 23.84 30.43
CA VAL A 348 -7.36 24.56 29.15
C VAL A 348 -6.00 24.42 28.50
N TYR A 349 -5.99 23.92 27.26
CA TYR A 349 -4.78 23.67 26.48
C TYR A 349 -4.81 24.53 25.21
N SER A 350 -3.66 25.09 24.84
CA SER A 350 -3.50 25.79 23.56
C SER A 350 -2.98 24.81 22.52
N LEU A 351 -3.69 24.72 21.40
CA LEU A 351 -3.28 23.96 20.23
C LEU A 351 -2.75 24.91 19.17
N THR A 352 -1.71 24.47 18.46
CA THR A 352 -1.25 25.14 17.24
C THR A 352 -1.84 24.45 16.01
N PRO A 353 -1.94 25.18 14.88
CA PRO A 353 -2.24 24.57 13.60
C PRO A 353 -1.21 23.50 13.20
N VAL A 354 -1.64 22.43 12.53
CA VAL A 354 -0.79 21.25 12.23
C VAL A 354 0.30 21.54 11.18
N GLU A 355 0.18 22.63 10.44
CA GLU A 355 1.21 23.16 9.54
C GLU A 355 2.38 23.82 10.29
N ASP A 356 2.19 24.20 11.56
CA ASP A 356 3.24 24.82 12.35
C ASP A 356 4.02 23.78 13.18
N SER A 357 5.32 23.66 12.87
CA SER A 357 6.24 22.80 13.63
C SER A 357 6.53 23.29 15.06
N SER A 358 6.14 24.53 15.38
CA SER A 358 6.71 25.30 16.47
C SER A 358 6.29 24.86 17.88
N ASN A 359 5.15 24.16 18.10
CA ASN A 359 4.79 23.53 19.39
C ASN A 359 3.47 22.71 19.40
N LEU A 360 3.43 21.66 20.23
CA LEU A 360 2.31 21.00 20.95
C LEU A 360 0.99 20.68 20.20
N LEU A 361 0.82 19.41 19.86
CA LEU A 361 -0.42 18.74 19.49
C LEU A 361 -0.92 17.90 20.70
N VAL A 362 -2.23 17.81 20.92
CA VAL A 362 -2.78 17.05 22.06
C VAL A 362 -3.04 15.59 21.66
N LYS A 363 -2.60 14.67 22.51
CA LYS A 363 -3.06 13.28 22.54
C LYS A 363 -4.01 13.13 23.73
N MET A 364 -5.26 12.75 23.45
CA MET A 364 -6.28 12.44 24.45
C MET A 364 -6.30 10.96 24.78
#